data_AF-A0A0P7T601-F1
#
_entry.id   AF-A0A0P7T601-F1
#
_cell.length_a   1.000
_cell.length_b   1.000
_cell.length_c   1.000
_cell.angle_alpha   90.00
_cell.angle_beta   90.00
_cell.angle_gamma   90.00
#
_symmetry.space_group_name_H-M   'P 1'
#
loop_
_entity.id
_entity.type
_entity.pdbx_description
1 polymer ?
#
loop_
_entity_poly.entity_id
_entity_poly.type
_entity_poly.pdbx_seq_one_letter_code
_entity_poly.pdbx_strand_id
1 'polypeptide(L)'
;MTKMAEIVDLILLLGMLLLGILDLASGQIVYSVSEEVNKGTFVGNIAKDLSIQAQELESRMFQMLSGSNMKYFDVDLKTGVLFVNERIDREDLCPNTLKCSINVEAVVSHPLNLYRIEVNVLDINDNSPTFNLKSRYLNISEWAFVGERFPLPKAYDPDVGSNSIKSYKLSPNEHFSLDVHSDGEQSVSAELVLQKALDREKQSVIELLLTSVDGGKPSRSGTLQLVVNVIDMNDNSPTFSKPLYKIHVFENVSRGTSLVMLNATDLDEGVNSEIVYSFIYQEDAENIDMFSIDPLTGEITVNGNIDFEANGRYEIHIQAKDKGPNARAGHCKLLVEVLDVNDNVPEISITSLVDNVKEDSAVGTAVALITVFDNDAGKNGKVNCAIPSQIPFKMQPSYKNYYSLVVSGPLDRESTSQYN
;
A
#
# COMPACT_ATOMS: atom_id res chain seq x y z
N MET A 1 44.27 79.34 5.27
CA MET A 1 44.75 80.65 4.79
C MET A 1 46.00 80.39 3.96
N THR A 2 45.77 80.13 2.67
CA THR A 2 45.93 81.10 1.56
C THR A 2 47.33 81.03 0.98
N LYS A 3 47.42 80.27 -0.13
CA LYS A 3 48.27 80.42 -1.32
C LYS A 3 48.21 79.08 -2.04
N MET A 4 47.77 78.91 -3.28
CA MET A 4 47.20 79.74 -4.35
C MET A 4 46.53 78.67 -5.25
N ALA A 5 45.23 78.68 -5.55
CA ALA A 5 44.47 79.69 -6.30
C ALA A 5 44.97 79.99 -7.74
N GLU A 6 45.88 79.19 -8.31
CA GLU A 6 46.31 79.37 -9.72
C GLU A 6 46.55 78.05 -10.51
N ILE A 7 45.98 76.92 -10.06
CA ILE A 7 46.02 75.65 -10.84
C ILE A 7 44.60 75.15 -11.20
N VAL A 8 43.56 75.87 -10.80
CA VAL A 8 42.17 75.50 -11.07
C VAL A 8 41.62 76.15 -12.35
N ASP A 9 42.26 77.20 -12.89
CA ASP A 9 41.77 77.94 -14.07
C ASP A 9 42.49 77.65 -15.40
N LEU A 10 43.46 76.73 -15.44
CA LEU A 10 44.09 76.27 -16.70
C LEU A 10 43.66 74.86 -17.14
N ILE A 11 43.01 74.10 -16.26
CA ILE A 11 42.45 72.77 -16.60
C ILE A 11 40.96 72.88 -16.99
N LEU A 12 40.27 73.97 -16.59
CA LEU A 12 38.90 74.24 -17.00
C LEU A 12 38.75 74.90 -18.39
N LEU A 13 39.85 75.38 -19.00
CA LEU A 13 39.82 76.01 -20.33
C LEU A 13 40.32 75.11 -21.49
N LEU A 14 40.86 73.92 -21.19
CA LEU A 14 41.31 72.95 -22.22
C LEU A 14 40.43 71.70 -22.32
N GLY A 15 39.43 71.53 -21.44
CA GLY A 15 38.50 70.40 -21.45
C GLY A 15 37.12 70.71 -22.04
N MET A 16 36.92 71.92 -22.59
CA MET A 16 35.61 72.41 -23.07
C MET A 16 35.58 72.71 -24.58
N LEU A 17 36.48 72.11 -25.36
CA LEU A 17 36.46 72.26 -26.82
C LEU A 17 36.85 70.96 -27.55
N LEU A 18 36.09 69.90 -27.33
CA LEU A 18 35.93 68.82 -28.32
C LEU A 18 34.45 68.35 -28.29
N LEU A 19 33.56 69.31 -28.55
CA LEU A 19 32.19 69.07 -28.98
C LEU A 19 32.24 68.43 -30.37
N GLY A 20 31.50 67.33 -30.53
CA GLY A 20 31.15 66.79 -31.83
C GLY A 20 31.84 65.48 -32.20
N ILE A 21 31.81 64.48 -31.31
CA ILE A 21 31.66 63.12 -31.81
C ILE A 21 30.28 63.02 -32.46
N LEU A 22 30.25 62.94 -33.79
CA LEU A 22 29.09 62.41 -34.48
C LEU A 22 28.96 60.95 -34.03
N ASP A 23 28.02 60.69 -33.10
CA ASP A 23 27.42 59.38 -33.00
C ASP A 23 26.69 59.12 -34.32
N LEU A 24 27.41 58.57 -35.30
CA LEU A 24 26.80 57.77 -36.34
C LEU A 24 26.36 56.47 -35.68
N ALA A 25 25.22 56.55 -34.97
CA ALA A 25 24.42 55.37 -34.69
C ALA A 25 24.00 54.82 -36.06
N SER A 26 24.76 53.86 -36.58
CA SER A 26 24.28 52.96 -37.62
C SER A 26 23.18 52.13 -36.96
N GLY A 27 21.96 52.67 -36.90
CA GLY A 27 20.82 52.00 -36.31
C GLY A 27 20.60 50.67 -37.01
N GLN A 28 20.83 49.57 -36.29
CA GLN A 28 20.39 48.25 -36.73
C GLN A 28 18.86 48.26 -36.72
N ILE A 29 18.24 47.96 -37.86
CA ILE A 29 16.78 47.91 -37.96
C ILE A 29 16.32 46.63 -37.27
N VAL A 30 15.41 46.76 -36.31
CA VAL A 30 14.85 45.63 -35.56
C VAL A 30 13.34 45.64 -35.74
N TYR A 31 12.80 44.55 -36.28
CA TYR A 31 11.37 44.28 -36.36
C TYR A 31 11.00 43.08 -35.49
N SER A 32 9.70 42.88 -35.32
CA SER A 32 9.16 41.68 -34.68
C SER A 32 7.96 41.18 -35.46
N VAL A 33 7.84 39.87 -35.59
CA VAL A 33 6.70 39.20 -36.21
C VAL A 33 6.38 37.94 -35.40
N SER A 34 5.10 37.65 -35.20
CA SER A 34 4.70 36.35 -34.66
C SER A 34 4.97 35.25 -35.67
N GLU A 35 5.30 34.07 -35.19
CA GLU A 35 5.29 32.88 -36.03
C GLU A 35 3.88 32.51 -36.51
N GLU A 36 3.78 31.54 -37.41
CA GLU A 36 2.51 31.02 -37.95
C GLU A 36 1.57 32.05 -38.61
N VAL A 37 2.09 33.25 -38.89
CA VAL A 37 1.34 34.27 -39.61
C VAL A 37 1.19 33.93 -41.09
N ASN A 38 0.09 34.39 -41.69
CA ASN A 38 -0.19 34.15 -43.09
C ASN A 38 0.88 34.77 -44.01
N LYS A 39 1.11 34.15 -45.17
CA LYS A 39 1.89 34.75 -46.25
C LYS A 39 1.31 36.13 -46.64
N GLY A 40 2.19 37.12 -46.81
CA GLY A 40 1.84 38.52 -47.07
C GLY A 40 1.68 39.38 -45.82
N THR A 41 1.85 38.82 -44.61
CA THR A 41 1.76 39.59 -43.36
C THR A 41 2.84 40.66 -43.30
N PHE A 42 2.42 41.90 -42.97
CA PHE A 42 3.31 43.05 -42.80
C PHE A 42 4.27 42.85 -41.62
N VAL A 43 5.56 43.11 -41.83
CA VAL A 43 6.61 43.05 -40.80
C VAL A 43 7.14 44.44 -40.46
N GLY A 44 7.43 45.26 -41.48
CA GLY A 44 8.01 46.58 -41.29
C GLY A 44 8.11 47.36 -42.61
N ASN A 45 8.40 48.66 -42.53
CA ASN A 45 8.60 49.49 -43.71
C ASN A 45 10.07 49.87 -43.86
N ILE A 46 10.79 49.08 -44.65
CA ILE A 46 12.22 49.24 -44.87
C ILE A 46 12.53 50.54 -45.59
N ALA A 47 11.75 50.94 -46.59
CA ALA A 47 11.99 52.21 -47.30
C ALA A 47 11.99 53.39 -46.33
N LYS A 48 10.97 53.46 -45.47
CA LYS A 48 10.82 54.50 -44.46
C LYS A 48 11.98 54.48 -43.46
N ASP A 49 12.32 53.32 -42.92
CA ASP A 49 13.32 53.21 -41.86
C ASP A 49 14.76 53.39 -42.39
N LEU A 50 14.99 53.12 -43.68
CA LEU A 50 16.22 53.45 -44.40
C LEU A 50 16.26 54.90 -44.92
N SER A 51 15.20 55.69 -44.72
CA SER A 51 15.06 57.05 -45.26
C SER A 51 15.21 57.11 -46.80
N ILE A 52 14.71 56.10 -47.52
CA ILE A 52 14.67 56.02 -48.98
C ILE A 52 13.21 56.15 -49.43
N GLN A 53 12.91 56.95 -50.45
CA GLN A 53 11.54 56.99 -50.98
C GLN A 53 11.22 55.65 -51.64
N ALA A 54 10.01 55.11 -51.41
CA ALA A 54 9.64 53.79 -51.95
C ALA A 54 9.80 53.72 -53.48
N GLN A 55 9.49 54.81 -54.18
CA GLN A 55 9.64 54.95 -55.63
C GLN A 55 11.11 54.90 -56.11
N GLU A 56 12.06 55.17 -55.21
CA GLU A 56 13.49 55.15 -55.52
C GLU A 56 14.11 53.76 -55.34
N LEU A 57 13.45 52.81 -54.66
CA LEU A 57 14.02 51.48 -54.37
C LEU A 57 14.42 50.71 -55.64
N GLU A 58 13.57 50.71 -56.66
CA GLU A 58 13.89 50.08 -57.95
C GLU A 58 15.05 50.81 -58.65
N SER A 59 15.03 52.15 -58.66
CA SER A 59 16.08 52.97 -59.30
C SER A 59 17.45 52.84 -58.60
N ARG A 60 17.44 52.56 -57.30
CA ARG A 60 18.63 52.31 -56.48
C ARG A 60 19.00 50.83 -56.40
N MET A 61 18.37 49.96 -57.22
CA MET A 61 18.63 48.52 -57.27
C MET A 61 18.63 47.88 -55.87
N PHE A 62 17.59 48.15 -55.08
CA PHE A 62 17.42 47.49 -53.79
C PHE A 62 17.32 45.98 -54.00
N GLN A 63 18.14 45.23 -53.26
CA GLN A 63 18.14 43.77 -53.32
C GLN A 63 18.38 43.19 -51.93
N MET A 64 17.60 42.18 -51.55
CA MET A 64 17.90 41.33 -50.40
C MET A 64 19.00 40.33 -50.77
N LEU A 65 20.04 40.21 -49.93
CA LEU A 65 21.15 39.29 -50.17
C LEU A 65 20.78 37.85 -49.81
N SER A 66 21.07 36.93 -50.74
CA SER A 66 20.68 35.52 -50.63
C SER A 66 21.47 34.74 -49.57
N GLY A 67 20.73 34.24 -48.57
CA GLY A 67 21.13 33.20 -47.61
C GLY A 67 19.96 32.25 -47.30
N SER A 68 20.16 31.25 -46.42
CA SER A 68 19.13 30.25 -46.02
C SER A 68 17.83 30.85 -45.46
N ASN A 69 17.90 32.12 -45.04
CA ASN A 69 16.87 32.81 -44.27
C ASN A 69 15.94 33.68 -45.15
N MET A 70 16.23 33.82 -46.45
CA MET A 70 15.40 34.60 -47.39
C MET A 70 14.07 33.94 -47.76
N LYS A 71 13.85 32.66 -47.43
CA LYS A 71 12.57 32.00 -47.72
C LYS A 71 11.41 32.63 -46.94
N TYR A 72 11.69 33.16 -45.75
CA TYR A 72 10.69 33.66 -44.82
C TYR A 72 10.22 35.09 -45.08
N PHE A 73 11.04 35.94 -45.71
CA PHE A 73 10.71 37.36 -45.90
C PHE A 73 10.97 37.84 -47.32
N ASP A 74 10.12 38.73 -47.81
CA ASP A 74 10.27 39.39 -49.10
C ASP A 74 9.84 40.87 -48.98
N VAL A 75 10.26 41.70 -49.94
CA VAL A 75 10.02 43.15 -49.92
C VAL A 75 9.25 43.57 -51.16
N ASP A 76 8.13 44.26 -50.95
CA ASP A 76 7.42 44.91 -52.04
C ASP A 76 8.16 46.19 -52.44
N LEU A 77 8.89 46.14 -53.55
CA LEU A 77 9.72 47.26 -54.05
C LEU A 77 8.91 48.52 -54.37
N LYS A 78 7.59 48.42 -54.59
CA LYS A 78 6.74 49.59 -54.87
C LYS A 78 6.37 50.34 -53.61
N THR A 79 6.25 49.63 -52.49
CA THR A 79 5.77 50.19 -51.21
C THR A 79 6.87 50.26 -50.15
N GLY A 80 7.97 49.53 -50.33
CA GLY A 80 9.07 49.40 -49.38
C GLY A 80 8.75 48.56 -48.16
N VAL A 81 7.68 47.77 -48.22
CA VAL A 81 7.19 46.95 -47.10
C VAL A 81 7.86 45.58 -47.11
N LEU A 82 8.45 45.21 -45.97
CA LEU A 82 8.86 43.84 -45.65
C LEU A 82 7.63 43.03 -45.23
N PHE A 83 7.43 41.88 -45.85
CA PHE A 83 6.33 40.98 -45.53
C PHE A 83 6.79 39.52 -45.46
N VAL A 84 5.99 38.69 -44.79
CA VAL A 84 6.25 37.25 -44.65
C VAL A 84 5.97 36.50 -45.97
N ASN A 85 6.93 35.74 -46.47
CA ASN A 85 6.84 35.01 -47.74
C ASN A 85 6.54 33.50 -47.59
N GLU A 86 7.03 32.87 -46.51
CA GLU A 86 6.78 31.47 -46.15
C GLU A 86 6.43 31.34 -44.67
N ARG A 87 5.79 30.22 -44.29
CA ARG A 87 5.47 29.89 -42.89
C ARG A 87 6.76 29.92 -42.06
N ILE A 88 6.72 30.66 -40.97
CA ILE A 88 7.76 30.73 -39.96
C ILE A 88 7.27 29.87 -38.80
N ASP A 89 8.01 28.81 -38.50
CA ASP A 89 7.80 27.90 -37.37
C ASP A 89 9.01 28.10 -36.45
N ARG A 90 8.78 28.68 -35.27
CA ARG A 90 9.83 29.13 -34.36
C ARG A 90 10.49 27.92 -33.69
N GLU A 91 9.72 26.88 -33.38
CA GLU A 91 10.20 25.65 -32.76
C GLU A 91 11.21 24.93 -33.65
N ASP A 92 11.00 24.96 -34.97
CA ASP A 92 11.94 24.44 -35.96
C ASP A 92 13.20 25.32 -36.13
N LEU A 93 13.02 26.65 -36.08
CA LEU A 93 14.10 27.61 -36.30
C LEU A 93 15.04 27.77 -35.10
N CYS A 94 14.45 27.78 -33.91
CA CYS A 94 15.03 28.23 -32.65
C CYS A 94 14.58 27.29 -31.50
N PRO A 95 14.97 26.00 -31.56
CA PRO A 95 14.46 25.00 -30.62
C PRO A 95 14.89 25.33 -29.19
N ASN A 96 13.91 25.43 -28.27
CA ASN A 96 14.10 25.67 -26.84
C ASN A 96 14.90 26.95 -26.47
N THR A 97 14.99 27.93 -27.37
CA THR A 97 15.70 29.20 -27.10
C THR A 97 14.72 30.35 -26.89
N LEU A 98 14.87 31.10 -25.79
CA LEU A 98 14.01 32.25 -25.44
C LEU A 98 14.06 33.40 -26.45
N LYS A 99 15.18 33.54 -27.17
CA LYS A 99 15.35 34.58 -28.19
C LYS A 99 15.49 33.91 -29.55
N CYS A 100 14.59 34.25 -30.46
CA CYS A 100 14.66 33.82 -31.84
C CYS A 100 14.69 35.06 -32.74
N SER A 101 15.74 35.20 -33.54
CA SER A 101 15.82 36.27 -34.52
C SER A 101 16.39 35.78 -35.84
N ILE A 102 15.81 36.29 -36.92
CA ILE A 102 16.22 36.02 -38.29
C ILE A 102 16.92 37.28 -38.80
N ASN A 103 18.19 37.15 -39.14
CA ASN A 103 18.96 38.24 -39.74
C ASN A 103 18.76 38.25 -41.26
N VAL A 104 18.36 39.41 -41.76
CA VAL A 104 18.15 39.72 -43.17
C VAL A 104 19.14 40.80 -43.57
N GLU A 105 19.86 40.58 -44.66
CA GLU A 105 20.79 41.57 -45.22
C GLU A 105 20.22 42.15 -46.52
N ALA A 106 20.26 43.47 -46.66
CA ALA A 106 19.78 44.18 -47.85
C ALA A 106 20.86 45.15 -48.37
N VAL A 107 20.97 45.25 -49.68
CA VAL A 107 21.91 46.13 -50.36
C VAL A 107 21.14 47.14 -51.20
N VAL A 108 21.57 48.39 -51.10
CA VAL A 108 21.11 49.49 -51.96
C VAL A 108 22.31 50.00 -52.73
N SER A 109 22.15 50.18 -54.03
CA SER A 109 23.19 50.70 -54.91
C SER A 109 23.06 52.21 -55.12
N HIS A 110 24.17 52.84 -55.54
CA HIS A 110 24.25 54.27 -55.88
C HIS A 110 23.76 55.24 -54.76
N PRO A 111 24.58 55.51 -53.71
CA PRO A 111 25.81 54.81 -53.30
C PRO A 111 25.53 53.41 -52.73
N LEU A 112 26.55 52.54 -52.76
CA LEU A 112 26.47 51.19 -52.23
C LEU A 112 26.43 51.20 -50.69
N ASN A 113 25.29 50.77 -50.13
CA ASN A 113 25.08 50.62 -48.69
C ASN A 113 24.59 49.21 -48.38
N LEU A 114 25.14 48.61 -47.33
CA LEU A 114 24.69 47.33 -46.76
C LEU A 114 23.91 47.60 -45.48
N TYR A 115 22.71 47.04 -45.38
CA TYR A 115 21.83 47.15 -44.23
C TYR A 115 21.59 45.78 -43.62
N ARG A 116 21.65 45.71 -42.28
CA ARG A 116 21.32 44.52 -41.49
C ARG A 116 20.02 44.76 -40.76
N ILE A 117 19.06 43.89 -41.00
CA ILE A 117 17.72 43.92 -40.44
C ILE A 117 17.57 42.66 -39.59
N GLU A 118 17.31 42.85 -38.30
CA GLU A 118 17.01 41.76 -37.38
C GLU A 118 15.49 41.65 -37.23
N VAL A 119 14.93 40.49 -37.52
CA VAL A 119 13.50 40.22 -37.29
C VAL A 119 13.37 39.24 -36.13
N ASN A 120 12.87 39.72 -34.99
CA ASN A 120 12.55 38.86 -33.85
C ASN A 120 11.30 38.05 -34.17
N VAL A 121 11.37 36.73 -34.00
CA VAL A 121 10.24 35.83 -34.12
C VAL A 121 9.61 35.68 -32.74
N LEU A 122 8.37 36.13 -32.61
CA LEU A 122 7.60 36.05 -31.37
C LEU A 122 6.87 34.71 -31.32
N ASP A 123 7.10 34.00 -30.23
CA ASP A 123 6.46 32.73 -29.88
C ASP A 123 4.94 32.88 -29.69
N ILE A 124 4.17 31.91 -30.19
CA ILE A 124 2.73 31.79 -29.92
C ILE A 124 2.44 30.46 -29.21
N ASN A 125 1.29 30.37 -28.52
CA ASN A 125 0.89 29.11 -27.86
C ASN A 125 0.24 28.15 -28.87
N ASP A 126 1.04 27.55 -29.74
CA ASP A 126 0.59 26.60 -30.77
C ASP A 126 1.00 25.14 -30.53
N ASN A 127 1.78 24.86 -29.49
CA ASN A 127 2.02 23.49 -29.02
C ASN A 127 1.22 23.18 -27.74
N SER A 128 1.40 22.01 -27.16
CA SER A 128 0.75 21.65 -25.90
C SER A 128 1.73 20.85 -25.07
N PRO A 129 1.65 20.93 -23.73
CA PRO A 129 2.45 20.07 -22.89
C PRO A 129 2.20 18.59 -23.21
N THR A 130 3.25 17.80 -23.34
CA THR A 130 3.15 16.36 -23.62
C THR A 130 4.02 15.54 -22.67
N PHE A 131 3.57 14.35 -22.34
CA PHE A 131 4.37 13.36 -21.61
C PHE A 131 4.85 12.28 -22.57
N ASN A 132 6.09 11.82 -22.40
CA ASN A 132 6.64 10.71 -23.19
C ASN A 132 5.97 9.36 -22.90
N LEU A 133 5.17 9.29 -21.83
CA LEU A 133 4.48 8.09 -21.36
C LEU A 133 2.98 8.36 -21.27
N LYS A 134 2.16 7.32 -21.47
CA LYS A 134 0.71 7.40 -21.24
C LYS A 134 0.32 7.12 -19.78
N SER A 135 1.08 6.24 -19.13
CA SER A 135 0.85 5.84 -17.75
C SER A 135 2.18 5.70 -17.00
N ARG A 136 2.19 6.02 -15.72
CA ARG A 136 3.33 5.87 -14.80
C ARG A 136 2.89 5.05 -13.59
N TYR A 137 3.58 3.93 -13.37
CA TYR A 137 3.35 3.07 -12.20
C TYR A 137 4.27 3.49 -11.05
N LEU A 138 3.70 3.62 -9.85
CA LEU A 138 4.40 3.91 -8.60
C LEU A 138 4.08 2.78 -7.62
N ASN A 139 5.11 2.12 -7.08
CA ASN A 139 4.93 1.09 -6.07
C ASN A 139 5.28 1.71 -4.72
N ILE A 140 4.27 1.95 -3.89
CA ILE A 140 4.42 2.67 -2.62
C ILE A 140 3.96 1.74 -1.49
N SER A 141 4.82 1.49 -0.51
CA SER A 141 4.46 0.69 0.67
C SER A 141 3.35 1.35 1.47
N GLU A 142 2.45 0.56 2.05
CA GLU A 142 1.43 1.12 2.94
C GLU A 142 1.99 1.72 4.24
N TRP A 143 3.20 1.30 4.64
CA TRP A 143 3.96 1.93 5.72
C TRP A 143 4.75 3.18 5.30
N ALA A 144 4.59 3.65 4.05
CA ALA A 144 5.14 4.92 3.63
C ALA A 144 4.68 6.04 4.57
N PHE A 145 5.61 6.88 5.00
CA PHE A 145 5.32 7.92 5.99
C PHE A 145 4.67 9.13 5.32
N VAL A 146 3.69 9.72 6.00
CA VAL A 146 3.09 10.99 5.57
C VAL A 146 4.17 12.06 5.43
N GLY A 147 4.17 12.75 4.29
CA GLY A 147 5.18 13.71 3.88
C GLY A 147 6.25 13.14 2.93
N GLU A 148 6.28 11.82 2.71
CA GLU A 148 7.18 11.21 1.72
C GLU A 148 6.87 11.71 0.30
N ARG A 149 7.93 11.88 -0.50
CA ARG A 149 7.92 12.55 -1.81
C ARG A 149 8.35 11.59 -2.90
N PHE A 150 7.57 11.54 -3.98
CA PHE A 150 7.83 10.70 -5.13
C PHE A 150 8.00 11.57 -6.39
N PRO A 151 9.18 11.56 -7.04
CA PRO A 151 9.43 12.40 -8.21
C PRO A 151 8.56 11.96 -9.39
N LEU A 152 7.95 12.93 -10.08
CA LEU A 152 7.11 12.70 -11.25
C LEU A 152 7.85 13.05 -12.54
N PRO A 153 7.51 12.40 -13.67
CA PRO A 153 8.06 12.75 -14.97
C PRO A 153 7.65 14.18 -15.35
N LYS A 154 8.57 14.91 -15.98
CA LYS A 154 8.29 16.24 -16.52
C LYS A 154 7.58 16.11 -17.87
N ALA A 155 6.59 16.96 -18.09
CA ALA A 155 6.06 17.18 -19.44
C ALA A 155 7.08 18.00 -20.27
N TYR A 156 6.96 17.90 -21.58
CA TYR A 156 7.71 18.69 -22.55
C TYR A 156 6.73 19.56 -23.35
N ASP A 157 7.07 20.84 -23.48
CA ASP A 157 6.36 21.79 -24.31
C ASP A 157 7.40 22.55 -25.15
N PRO A 158 7.34 22.47 -26.48
CA PRO A 158 8.24 23.18 -27.39
C PRO A 158 8.20 24.71 -27.27
N ASP A 159 7.06 25.26 -26.82
CA ASP A 159 6.84 26.70 -26.70
C ASP A 159 7.70 27.27 -25.56
N VAL A 160 8.10 28.54 -25.69
CA VAL A 160 9.03 29.19 -24.74
C VAL A 160 8.39 30.30 -23.91
N GLY A 161 9.07 30.71 -22.83
CA GLY A 161 8.64 31.83 -22.01
C GLY A 161 7.27 31.58 -21.37
N SER A 162 6.31 32.48 -21.60
CA SER A 162 4.98 32.37 -21.00
C SER A 162 4.11 31.28 -21.61
N ASN A 163 4.41 30.78 -22.80
CA ASN A 163 3.66 29.71 -23.44
C ASN A 163 4.20 28.33 -23.09
N SER A 164 5.33 28.24 -22.39
CA SER A 164 5.82 26.98 -21.85
C SER A 164 5.05 26.51 -20.61
N ILE A 165 5.41 25.33 -20.10
CA ILE A 165 4.78 24.70 -18.94
C ILE A 165 4.87 25.61 -17.72
N LYS A 166 3.71 25.91 -17.12
CA LYS A 166 3.61 26.83 -15.98
C LYS A 166 3.20 26.16 -14.69
N SER A 167 2.40 25.09 -14.76
CA SER A 167 1.92 24.41 -13.57
C SER A 167 1.56 22.95 -13.84
N TYR A 168 1.52 22.18 -12.76
CA TYR A 168 0.97 20.83 -12.75
C TYR A 168 -0.23 20.80 -11.80
N LYS A 169 -1.21 19.97 -12.12
CA LYS A 169 -2.42 19.73 -11.34
C LYS A 169 -2.62 18.23 -11.19
N LEU A 170 -3.08 17.82 -10.02
CA LEU A 170 -3.43 16.43 -9.72
C LEU A 170 -4.95 16.31 -9.61
N SER A 171 -5.51 15.19 -10.06
CA SER A 171 -6.93 14.88 -9.83
C SER A 171 -7.26 14.85 -8.33
N PRO A 172 -8.50 15.23 -7.94
CA PRO A 172 -8.95 15.16 -6.55
C PRO A 172 -8.80 13.74 -6.00
N ASN A 173 -8.20 13.61 -4.81
CA ASN A 173 -8.02 12.34 -4.12
C ASN A 173 -7.75 12.60 -2.61
N GLU A 174 -7.78 11.56 -1.78
CA GLU A 174 -7.60 11.69 -0.33
C GLU A 174 -6.16 11.53 0.16
N HIS A 175 -5.28 10.90 -0.64
CA HIS A 175 -4.01 10.39 -0.17
C HIS A 175 -2.81 11.24 -0.58
N PHE A 176 -2.89 11.91 -1.73
CA PHE A 176 -1.76 12.56 -2.37
C PHE A 176 -2.06 14.01 -2.74
N SER A 177 -1.07 14.86 -2.50
CA SER A 177 -1.01 16.21 -3.06
C SER A 177 0.17 16.33 -4.01
N LEU A 178 0.29 17.49 -4.64
CA LEU A 178 1.38 17.82 -5.53
C LEU A 178 2.20 18.95 -4.90
N ASP A 179 3.51 18.77 -4.81
CA ASP A 179 4.42 19.89 -4.61
C ASP A 179 5.06 20.28 -5.93
N VAL A 180 4.97 21.57 -6.28
CA VAL A 180 5.41 22.08 -7.57
C VAL A 180 6.58 23.03 -7.34
N HIS A 181 7.73 22.64 -7.86
CA HIS A 181 8.96 23.44 -7.82
C HIS A 181 9.15 24.14 -9.16
N SER A 182 9.35 25.45 -9.10
CA SER A 182 9.70 26.28 -10.25
C SER A 182 11.12 26.79 -10.05
N ASP A 183 12.03 26.41 -10.93
CA ASP A 183 13.44 26.86 -10.89
C ASP A 183 13.63 28.21 -11.63
N GLY A 184 12.64 29.10 -11.55
CA GLY A 184 12.56 30.33 -12.36
C GLY A 184 11.91 30.13 -13.74
N GLU A 185 12.37 30.87 -14.76
CA GLU A 185 11.74 30.99 -16.09
C GLU A 185 11.82 29.73 -16.98
N GLN A 186 12.59 28.70 -16.60
CA GLN A 186 12.98 27.63 -17.54
C GLN A 186 12.48 26.21 -17.23
N SER A 187 12.13 25.87 -16.00
CA SER A 187 11.55 24.54 -15.76
C SER A 187 10.67 24.45 -14.51
N VAL A 188 9.51 23.83 -14.69
CA VAL A 188 8.59 23.45 -13.63
C VAL A 188 8.68 21.94 -13.45
N SER A 189 8.85 21.50 -12.21
CA SER A 189 8.83 20.08 -11.83
C SER A 189 7.83 19.85 -10.71
N ALA A 190 7.33 18.62 -10.61
CA ALA A 190 6.38 18.25 -9.59
C ALA A 190 6.78 16.95 -8.88
N GLU A 191 6.48 16.90 -7.60
CA GLU A 191 6.62 15.70 -6.77
C GLU A 191 5.25 15.35 -6.19
N LEU A 192 4.93 14.05 -6.17
CA LEU A 192 3.75 13.53 -5.49
C LEU A 192 4.08 13.43 -4.00
N VAL A 193 3.25 14.01 -3.14
CA VAL A 193 3.48 14.00 -1.69
C VAL A 193 2.38 13.23 -1.01
N LEU A 194 2.73 12.23 -0.21
CA LEU A 194 1.77 11.48 0.58
C LEU A 194 1.25 12.34 1.74
N GLN A 195 -0.06 12.56 1.80
CA GLN A 195 -0.74 13.38 2.82
C GLN A 195 -1.47 12.54 3.87
N LYS A 196 -1.85 11.32 3.53
CA LYS A 196 -2.58 10.41 4.40
C LYS A 196 -2.04 9.00 4.21
N ALA A 197 -1.87 8.28 5.32
CA ALA A 197 -1.41 6.90 5.30
C ALA A 197 -2.23 6.06 4.30
N LEU A 198 -1.54 5.15 3.64
CA LEU A 198 -2.12 4.17 2.75
C LEU A 198 -2.52 2.95 3.58
N ASP A 199 -3.46 2.17 3.05
CA ASP A 199 -4.00 0.96 3.66
C ASP A 199 -4.39 0.07 2.47
N ARG A 200 -3.58 -0.97 2.24
CA ARG A 200 -3.71 -1.81 1.05
C ARG A 200 -4.97 -2.67 1.15
N GLU A 201 -5.30 -3.18 2.33
CA GLU A 201 -6.50 -3.98 2.61
C GLU A 201 -7.78 -3.20 2.29
N LYS A 202 -7.74 -1.88 2.42
CA LYS A 202 -8.83 -0.99 2.01
C LYS A 202 -8.78 -0.62 0.53
N GLN A 203 -7.60 -0.25 0.01
CA GLN A 203 -7.43 0.16 -1.39
C GLN A 203 -6.01 -0.15 -1.90
N SER A 204 -5.88 -1.23 -2.67
CA SER A 204 -4.59 -1.69 -3.21
C SER A 204 -4.10 -0.91 -4.44
N VAL A 205 -4.99 -0.22 -5.17
CA VAL A 205 -4.65 0.58 -6.35
C VAL A 205 -5.33 1.94 -6.31
N ILE A 206 -4.54 3.01 -6.52
CA ILE A 206 -5.02 4.39 -6.60
C ILE A 206 -4.65 4.94 -7.98
N GLU A 207 -5.67 5.25 -8.78
CA GLU A 207 -5.50 5.87 -10.09
C GLU A 207 -5.67 7.39 -9.99
N LEU A 208 -4.68 8.13 -10.47
CA LEU A 208 -4.66 9.59 -10.46
C LEU A 208 -4.40 10.13 -11.87
N LEU A 209 -4.85 11.34 -12.14
CA LEU A 209 -4.58 12.05 -13.39
C LEU A 209 -3.68 13.26 -13.11
N LEU A 210 -2.46 13.21 -13.62
CA LEU A 210 -1.54 14.36 -13.62
C LEU A 210 -1.82 15.18 -14.88
N THR A 211 -2.02 16.49 -14.72
CA THR A 211 -2.25 17.44 -15.81
C THR A 211 -1.19 18.52 -15.78
N SER A 212 -0.39 18.65 -16.83
CA SER A 212 0.51 19.79 -17.05
C SER A 212 -0.22 20.87 -17.83
N VAL A 213 -0.11 22.13 -17.41
CA VAL A 213 -0.78 23.28 -18.03
C VAL A 213 0.27 24.33 -18.37
N ASP A 214 0.23 24.81 -19.61
CA ASP A 214 1.05 25.91 -20.08
C ASP A 214 0.60 27.27 -19.48
N GLY A 215 1.32 28.34 -19.78
CA GLY A 215 0.95 29.70 -19.38
C GLY A 215 0.23 30.52 -20.46
N GLY A 216 -0.08 29.93 -21.62
CA GLY A 216 -0.65 30.62 -22.77
C GLY A 216 -2.10 31.06 -22.58
N LYS A 217 -2.63 31.82 -23.55
CA LYS A 217 -4.02 32.32 -23.55
C LYS A 217 -4.66 32.13 -24.94
N PRO A 218 -5.56 31.14 -25.13
CA PRO A 218 -6.01 30.16 -24.14
C PRO A 218 -4.88 29.22 -23.72
N SER A 219 -4.96 28.71 -22.48
CA SER A 219 -4.00 27.73 -21.99
C SER A 219 -4.29 26.36 -22.58
N ARG A 220 -3.26 25.58 -22.88
CA ARG A 220 -3.36 24.19 -23.31
C ARG A 220 -2.75 23.28 -22.25
N SER A 221 -3.06 21.99 -22.36
CA SER A 221 -2.68 21.02 -21.32
C SER A 221 -2.43 19.63 -21.85
N GLY A 222 -1.53 18.93 -21.18
CA GLY A 222 -1.25 17.51 -21.38
C GLY A 222 -1.61 16.70 -20.15
N THR A 223 -1.89 15.41 -20.33
CA THR A 223 -2.22 14.51 -19.22
C THR A 223 -1.37 13.25 -19.19
N LEU A 224 -1.18 12.72 -17.98
CA LEU A 224 -0.51 11.46 -17.70
C LEU A 224 -1.30 10.71 -16.62
N GLN A 225 -1.58 9.42 -16.86
CA GLN A 225 -2.18 8.56 -15.84
C GLN A 225 -1.11 8.12 -14.83
N LEU A 226 -1.33 8.34 -13.55
CA LEU A 226 -0.52 7.76 -12.48
C LEU A 226 -1.28 6.58 -11.89
N VAL A 227 -0.62 5.43 -11.78
CA VAL A 227 -1.18 4.22 -11.15
C VAL A 227 -0.30 3.91 -9.95
N VAL A 228 -0.82 4.17 -8.76
CA VAL A 228 -0.14 3.85 -7.51
C VAL A 228 -0.58 2.45 -7.07
N ASN A 229 0.34 1.50 -7.11
CA ASN A 229 0.16 0.18 -6.51
C ASN A 229 0.64 0.26 -5.06
N VAL A 230 -0.25 0.01 -4.12
CA VAL A 230 0.08 -0.05 -2.70
C VAL A 230 0.73 -1.41 -2.42
N ILE A 231 1.95 -1.39 -1.87
CA ILE A 231 2.71 -2.60 -1.58
C ILE A 231 2.39 -3.06 -0.15
N ASP A 232 1.93 -4.30 -0.08
CA ASP A 232 1.58 -5.04 1.14
C ASP A 232 2.73 -5.13 2.13
N MET A 233 2.43 -4.84 3.39
CA MET A 233 3.29 -5.07 4.56
C MET A 233 2.55 -5.99 5.53
N ASN A 234 3.30 -6.83 6.26
CA ASN A 234 2.71 -7.74 7.25
C ASN A 234 2.21 -6.98 8.48
N ASP A 235 1.02 -6.39 8.36
CA ASP A 235 0.45 -5.45 9.30
C ASP A 235 -0.89 -5.86 9.91
N ASN A 236 -1.48 -6.94 9.40
CA ASN A 236 -2.58 -7.66 10.01
C ASN A 236 -2.08 -8.91 10.73
N SER A 237 -2.88 -9.41 11.68
CA SER A 237 -2.58 -10.65 12.39
C SER A 237 -3.67 -11.67 12.06
N PRO A 238 -3.36 -12.97 12.01
CA PRO A 238 -4.38 -14.00 11.80
C PRO A 238 -5.48 -13.86 12.86
N THR A 239 -6.74 -13.83 12.45
CA THR A 239 -7.88 -13.63 13.35
C THR A 239 -8.83 -14.81 13.27
N PHE A 240 -9.02 -15.49 14.41
CA PHE A 240 -9.97 -16.61 14.50
C PHE A 240 -11.43 -16.14 14.44
N SER A 241 -12.29 -16.93 13.80
CA SER A 241 -13.73 -16.67 13.74
C SER A 241 -14.43 -16.63 15.11
N LYS A 242 -13.86 -17.32 16.11
CA LYS A 242 -14.31 -17.34 17.49
C LYS A 242 -13.11 -17.32 18.44
N PRO A 243 -13.21 -16.63 19.59
CA PRO A 243 -12.16 -16.66 20.61
C PRO A 243 -12.14 -17.98 21.41
N LEU A 244 -13.27 -18.69 21.45
CA LEU A 244 -13.45 -19.95 22.16
C LEU A 244 -14.32 -20.91 21.35
N TYR A 245 -13.82 -22.13 21.15
CA TYR A 245 -14.53 -23.28 20.60
C TYR A 245 -14.86 -24.24 21.73
N LYS A 246 -16.10 -24.71 21.80
CA LYS A 246 -16.55 -25.71 22.78
C LYS A 246 -17.12 -26.91 22.07
N ILE A 247 -16.65 -28.10 22.43
CA ILE A 247 -17.10 -29.36 21.85
C ILE A 247 -17.27 -30.43 22.93
N HIS A 248 -18.05 -31.46 22.60
CA HIS A 248 -18.17 -32.66 23.41
C HIS A 248 -17.63 -33.86 22.63
N VAL A 249 -16.97 -34.78 23.33
CA VAL A 249 -16.43 -36.01 22.74
C VAL A 249 -16.66 -37.17 23.69
N PHE A 250 -17.03 -38.35 23.18
CA PHE A 250 -17.07 -39.56 24.00
C PHE A 250 -15.66 -40.08 24.23
N GLU A 251 -15.39 -40.66 25.39
CA GLU A 251 -14.05 -41.18 25.69
C GLU A 251 -13.62 -42.34 24.79
N ASN A 252 -14.57 -43.20 24.39
CA ASN A 252 -14.33 -44.32 23.49
C ASN A 252 -14.21 -43.93 21.99
N VAL A 253 -14.02 -42.64 21.69
CA VAL A 253 -13.87 -42.14 20.33
C VAL A 253 -12.63 -42.74 19.66
N SER A 254 -12.76 -43.13 18.39
CA SER A 254 -11.62 -43.67 17.64
C SER A 254 -10.57 -42.60 17.35
N ARG A 255 -9.29 -43.00 17.40
CA ARG A 255 -8.18 -42.18 16.89
C ARG A 255 -8.41 -41.80 15.42
N GLY A 256 -8.07 -40.56 15.08
CA GLY A 256 -8.27 -39.95 13.75
C GLY A 256 -9.65 -39.32 13.55
N THR A 257 -10.55 -39.39 14.54
CA THR A 257 -11.85 -38.73 14.44
C THR A 257 -11.67 -37.21 14.42
N SER A 258 -12.30 -36.56 13.44
CA SER A 258 -12.35 -35.10 13.32
C SER A 258 -13.26 -34.49 14.38
N LEU A 259 -12.75 -33.52 15.12
CA LEU A 259 -13.45 -32.88 16.23
C LEU A 259 -13.98 -31.50 15.86
N VAL A 260 -13.11 -30.66 15.32
CA VAL A 260 -13.43 -29.29 14.92
C VAL A 260 -12.46 -28.82 13.84
N MET A 261 -12.98 -28.07 12.88
CA MET A 261 -12.18 -27.33 11.91
C MET A 261 -12.12 -25.88 12.33
N LEU A 262 -10.92 -25.40 12.65
CA LEU A 262 -10.71 -23.99 12.98
C LEU A 262 -10.75 -23.14 11.72
N ASN A 263 -11.06 -21.86 11.90
CA ASN A 263 -10.99 -20.89 10.83
C ASN A 263 -10.37 -19.60 11.37
N ALA A 264 -9.17 -19.28 10.88
CA ALA A 264 -8.53 -17.99 11.04
C ALA A 264 -8.33 -17.35 9.65
N THR A 265 -8.46 -16.03 9.61
CA THR A 265 -8.27 -15.23 8.39
C THR A 265 -7.24 -14.15 8.64
N ASP A 266 -6.40 -13.91 7.65
CA ASP A 266 -5.45 -12.81 7.61
C ASP A 266 -5.74 -11.99 6.36
N LEU A 267 -5.67 -10.66 6.46
CA LEU A 267 -6.11 -9.74 5.41
C LEU A 267 -4.96 -9.32 4.47
N ASP A 268 -3.72 -9.60 4.85
CA ASP A 268 -2.53 -9.25 4.07
C ASP A 268 -2.45 -10.04 2.73
N GLU A 269 -1.36 -9.90 1.98
CA GLU A 269 -1.17 -10.55 0.68
C GLU A 269 -0.09 -11.64 0.68
N GLY A 270 -0.34 -12.72 -0.07
CA GLY A 270 0.64 -13.78 -0.28
C GLY A 270 1.11 -14.41 1.02
N VAL A 271 2.42 -14.49 1.23
CA VAL A 271 3.02 -15.13 2.41
C VAL A 271 2.64 -14.46 3.74
N ASN A 272 2.29 -13.18 3.72
CA ASN A 272 1.84 -12.43 4.91
C ASN A 272 0.44 -12.87 5.35
N SER A 273 -0.34 -13.47 4.44
CA SER A 273 -1.66 -14.03 4.75
C SER A 273 -1.71 -15.55 4.89
N GLU A 274 -0.60 -16.24 4.61
CA GLU A 274 -0.54 -17.70 4.68
C GLU A 274 -0.45 -18.18 6.13
N ILE A 275 -1.53 -18.77 6.63
CA ILE A 275 -1.65 -19.17 8.04
C ILE A 275 -1.11 -20.59 8.27
N VAL A 276 -0.41 -20.76 9.39
CA VAL A 276 -0.03 -22.04 9.97
C VAL A 276 -0.65 -22.17 11.36
N TYR A 277 -1.35 -23.28 11.60
CA TYR A 277 -1.97 -23.59 12.89
C TYR A 277 -1.08 -24.47 13.76
N SER A 278 -1.05 -24.21 15.07
CA SER A 278 -0.32 -25.04 16.03
C SER A 278 -0.89 -24.93 17.45
N PHE A 279 -0.67 -25.96 18.26
CA PHE A 279 -0.92 -25.86 19.70
C PHE A 279 0.14 -25.03 20.41
N ILE A 280 -0.27 -24.34 21.46
CA ILE A 280 0.63 -23.63 22.37
C ILE A 280 0.87 -24.57 23.55
N TYR A 281 2.08 -25.11 23.65
CA TYR A 281 2.48 -25.95 24.77
C TYR A 281 2.66 -25.07 26.01
N GLN A 282 1.84 -25.31 27.03
CA GLN A 282 1.99 -24.72 28.37
C GLN A 282 2.58 -25.79 29.29
N GLU A 283 3.44 -25.40 30.24
CA GLU A 283 4.11 -26.34 31.16
C GLU A 283 3.10 -27.15 32.00
N ASP A 284 1.90 -26.60 32.24
CA ASP A 284 0.81 -27.25 33.00
C ASP A 284 -0.24 -27.95 32.11
N ALA A 285 -0.08 -27.94 30.78
CA ALA A 285 -1.05 -28.54 29.87
C ALA A 285 -0.79 -30.05 29.73
N GLU A 286 -1.17 -30.80 30.76
CA GLU A 286 -1.19 -32.26 30.71
C GLU A 286 -2.06 -32.73 29.53
N ASN A 287 -1.53 -33.71 28.77
CA ASN A 287 -2.26 -34.47 27.76
C ASN A 287 -2.69 -33.73 26.47
N ILE A 288 -1.98 -32.67 26.03
CA ILE A 288 -2.14 -32.12 24.65
C ILE A 288 -1.94 -33.21 23.59
N ASP A 289 -1.09 -34.20 23.86
CA ASP A 289 -0.76 -35.31 22.96
C ASP A 289 -1.97 -36.17 22.55
N MET A 290 -3.10 -36.04 23.25
CA MET A 290 -4.36 -36.70 22.91
C MET A 290 -5.02 -36.13 21.65
N PHE A 291 -4.58 -34.96 21.20
CA PHE A 291 -5.10 -34.27 20.02
C PHE A 291 -3.97 -33.97 19.04
N SER A 292 -4.33 -33.83 17.77
CA SER A 292 -3.43 -33.31 16.74
C SER A 292 -4.14 -32.22 15.96
N ILE A 293 -3.37 -31.28 15.42
CA ILE A 293 -3.87 -30.21 14.57
C ILE A 293 -3.15 -30.27 13.22
N ASP A 294 -3.93 -30.26 12.15
CA ASP A 294 -3.38 -30.10 10.81
C ASP A 294 -2.93 -28.64 10.61
N PRO A 295 -1.65 -28.39 10.30
CA PRO A 295 -1.09 -27.04 10.28
C PRO A 295 -1.60 -26.17 9.13
N LEU A 296 -2.22 -26.74 8.09
CA LEU A 296 -2.68 -26.01 6.91
C LEU A 296 -4.20 -25.76 6.95
N THR A 297 -4.96 -26.76 7.38
CA THR A 297 -6.42 -26.71 7.40
C THR A 297 -6.99 -26.27 8.74
N GLY A 298 -6.21 -26.36 9.82
CA GLY A 298 -6.69 -26.10 11.18
C GLY A 298 -7.66 -27.17 11.70
N GLU A 299 -7.72 -28.34 11.05
CA GLU A 299 -8.51 -29.47 11.52
C GLU A 299 -7.87 -30.10 12.76
N ILE A 300 -8.66 -30.21 13.84
CA ILE A 300 -8.25 -30.90 15.07
C ILE A 300 -8.86 -32.30 15.08
N THR A 301 -8.00 -33.30 15.30
CA THR A 301 -8.39 -34.72 15.36
C THR A 301 -7.89 -35.39 16.63
N VAL A 302 -8.52 -36.51 17.00
CA VAL A 302 -8.09 -37.36 18.12
C VAL A 302 -6.79 -38.09 17.75
N ASN A 303 -5.76 -37.99 18.59
CA ASN A 303 -4.47 -38.65 18.40
C ASN A 303 -4.14 -39.71 19.46
N GLY A 304 -4.67 -39.56 20.68
CA GLY A 304 -4.49 -40.51 21.78
C GLY A 304 -5.80 -41.14 22.25
N ASN A 305 -5.73 -41.86 23.37
CA ASN A 305 -6.92 -42.41 24.01
C ASN A 305 -7.47 -41.36 24.98
N ILE A 306 -8.73 -41.00 24.80
CA ILE A 306 -9.45 -40.14 25.71
C ILE A 306 -10.06 -41.03 26.79
N ASP A 307 -9.93 -40.63 28.05
CA ASP A 307 -10.37 -41.39 29.22
C ASP A 307 -11.02 -40.38 30.16
N PHE A 308 -12.31 -40.56 30.43
CA PHE A 308 -13.11 -39.66 31.25
C PHE A 308 -12.65 -39.69 32.71
N GLU A 309 -12.37 -40.89 33.25
CA GLU A 309 -11.89 -41.12 34.62
C GLU A 309 -10.53 -40.48 34.85
N ALA A 310 -9.68 -40.45 33.82
CA ALA A 310 -8.41 -39.72 33.86
C ALA A 310 -8.63 -38.19 33.79
N ASN A 311 -9.23 -37.70 32.69
CA ASN A 311 -9.42 -36.27 32.42
C ASN A 311 -10.77 -35.99 31.76
N GLY A 312 -11.78 -35.60 32.55
CA GLY A 312 -13.11 -35.23 32.03
C GLY A 312 -13.17 -33.94 31.19
N ARG A 313 -12.09 -33.15 31.09
CA ARG A 313 -12.03 -31.95 30.25
C ARG A 313 -10.61 -31.61 29.80
N TYR A 314 -10.49 -31.01 28.62
CA TYR A 314 -9.24 -30.45 28.10
C TYR A 314 -9.41 -28.99 27.70
N GLU A 315 -8.49 -28.13 28.14
CA GLU A 315 -8.36 -26.75 27.67
C GLU A 315 -7.10 -26.63 26.82
N ILE A 316 -7.27 -26.38 25.52
CA ILE A 316 -6.18 -26.33 24.56
C ILE A 316 -6.07 -24.90 24.03
N HIS A 317 -4.88 -24.32 24.15
CA HIS A 317 -4.57 -23.01 23.59
C HIS A 317 -3.98 -23.19 22.20
N ILE A 318 -4.54 -22.48 21.23
CA ILE A 318 -4.19 -22.64 19.82
C ILE A 318 -3.68 -21.30 19.28
N GLN A 319 -2.66 -21.38 18.44
CA GLN A 319 -2.10 -20.27 17.68
C GLN A 319 -2.36 -20.47 16.19
N ALA A 320 -2.70 -19.37 15.50
CA ALA A 320 -2.61 -19.24 14.06
C ALA A 320 -1.53 -18.18 13.78
N LYS A 321 -0.52 -18.51 12.98
CA LYS A 321 0.62 -17.64 12.71
C LYS A 321 0.82 -17.50 11.20
N ASP A 322 0.99 -16.28 10.71
CA ASP A 322 1.31 -16.08 9.29
C ASP A 322 2.76 -16.50 8.96
N LYS A 323 3.11 -16.49 7.67
CA LYS A 323 4.46 -16.82 7.18
C LYS A 323 5.26 -15.60 6.73
N GLY A 324 4.77 -14.39 6.99
CA GLY A 324 5.40 -13.15 6.60
C GLY A 324 6.68 -12.85 7.38
N PRO A 325 7.48 -11.86 6.94
CA PRO A 325 8.55 -11.31 7.77
C PRO A 325 7.92 -10.68 9.02
N ASN A 326 8.58 -10.84 10.17
CA ASN A 326 8.03 -10.46 11.48
C ASN A 326 6.65 -11.08 11.77
N ALA A 327 6.50 -12.37 11.41
CA ALA A 327 5.24 -13.10 11.48
C ALA A 327 4.46 -12.85 12.78
N ARG A 328 3.19 -12.50 12.59
CA ARG A 328 2.21 -12.18 13.61
C ARG A 328 1.33 -13.38 13.89
N ALA A 329 0.63 -13.33 15.01
CA ALA A 329 -0.15 -14.46 15.48
C ALA A 329 -1.47 -14.07 16.12
N GLY A 330 -2.49 -14.86 15.81
CA GLY A 330 -3.76 -14.92 16.50
C GLY A 330 -3.81 -16.05 17.51
N HIS A 331 -4.71 -15.93 18.48
CA HIS A 331 -4.90 -16.92 19.53
C HIS A 331 -6.38 -17.24 19.74
N CYS A 332 -6.69 -18.50 20.01
CA CYS A 332 -8.00 -18.92 20.49
C CYS A 332 -7.87 -20.09 21.48
N LYS A 333 -8.99 -20.45 22.11
CA LYS A 333 -9.09 -21.59 23.01
C LYS A 333 -10.03 -22.64 22.46
N LEU A 334 -9.72 -23.92 22.69
CA LEU A 334 -10.62 -25.05 22.51
C LEU A 334 -10.86 -25.70 23.87
N LEU A 335 -12.14 -25.80 24.26
CA LEU A 335 -12.59 -26.54 25.42
C LEU A 335 -13.26 -27.83 24.94
N VAL A 336 -12.67 -28.97 25.30
CA VAL A 336 -13.19 -30.30 25.01
C VAL A 336 -13.76 -30.86 26.30
N GLU A 337 -15.07 -31.13 26.31
CA GLU A 337 -15.73 -31.81 27.43
C GLU A 337 -15.90 -33.30 27.08
N VAL A 338 -15.37 -34.17 27.92
CA VAL A 338 -15.45 -35.62 27.70
C VAL A 338 -16.77 -36.14 28.26
N LEU A 339 -17.44 -37.01 27.49
CA LEU A 339 -18.66 -37.68 27.86
C LEU A 339 -18.33 -39.13 28.26
N ASP A 340 -18.64 -39.45 29.51
CA ASP A 340 -18.55 -40.77 30.14
C ASP A 340 -19.37 -41.83 29.38
N VAL A 341 -18.77 -42.98 29.18
CA VAL A 341 -19.30 -44.24 28.65
C VAL A 341 -19.02 -45.33 29.69
N ASN A 342 -19.99 -46.20 29.94
CA ASN A 342 -19.80 -47.31 30.87
C ASN A 342 -18.77 -48.33 30.35
N ASP A 343 -17.51 -48.17 30.74
CA ASP A 343 -16.39 -49.03 30.34
C ASP A 343 -15.61 -49.60 31.53
N ASN A 344 -15.88 -49.13 32.76
CA ASN A 344 -15.43 -49.76 33.98
C ASN A 344 -16.48 -50.76 34.49
N VAL A 345 -15.99 -51.87 35.06
CA VAL A 345 -16.84 -52.86 35.74
C VAL A 345 -16.80 -52.64 37.25
N PRO A 346 -17.89 -52.92 37.98
CA PRO A 346 -17.88 -52.80 39.44
C PRO A 346 -16.83 -53.71 40.09
N GLU A 347 -15.92 -53.14 40.86
CA GLU A 347 -14.94 -53.84 41.68
C GLU A 347 -15.50 -54.11 43.09
N ILE A 348 -15.42 -55.37 43.52
CA ILE A 348 -15.90 -55.81 44.84
C ILE A 348 -14.69 -56.09 45.73
N SER A 349 -14.62 -55.39 46.86
CA SER A 349 -13.58 -55.55 47.87
C SER A 349 -14.16 -55.99 49.22
N ILE A 350 -13.64 -57.09 49.77
CA ILE A 350 -14.01 -57.55 51.11
C ILE A 350 -13.10 -56.85 52.12
N THR A 351 -13.66 -55.86 52.81
CA THR A 351 -12.92 -55.05 53.79
C THR A 351 -12.76 -55.75 55.14
N SER A 352 -13.68 -56.65 55.48
CA SER A 352 -13.62 -57.47 56.69
C SER A 352 -14.41 -58.75 56.47
N LEU A 353 -13.85 -59.89 56.88
CA LEU A 353 -14.49 -61.20 56.79
C LEU A 353 -14.29 -61.94 58.11
N VAL A 354 -15.38 -62.52 58.63
CA VAL A 354 -15.35 -63.44 59.77
C VAL A 354 -15.33 -64.86 59.22
N ASP A 355 -14.18 -65.51 59.27
CA ASP A 355 -13.99 -66.85 58.68
C ASP A 355 -14.82 -67.94 59.37
N ASN A 356 -15.07 -67.80 60.68
CA ASN A 356 -15.79 -68.77 61.49
C ASN A 356 -17.03 -68.13 62.13
N VAL A 357 -18.20 -68.58 61.71
CA VAL A 357 -19.49 -68.15 62.25
C VAL A 357 -20.04 -69.29 63.12
N LYS A 358 -20.47 -68.98 64.35
CA LYS A 358 -21.07 -70.00 65.22
C LYS A 358 -22.46 -70.38 64.73
N GLU A 359 -22.83 -71.65 64.84
CA GLU A 359 -24.17 -72.13 64.43
C GLU A 359 -25.31 -71.47 65.21
N ASP A 360 -25.06 -71.08 66.47
CA ASP A 360 -26.00 -70.38 67.35
C ASP A 360 -26.03 -68.86 67.14
N SER A 361 -25.40 -68.35 66.08
CA SER A 361 -25.37 -66.91 65.77
C SER A 361 -26.79 -66.37 65.52
N ALA A 362 -27.11 -65.25 66.18
CA ALA A 362 -28.39 -64.60 66.03
C ALA A 362 -28.59 -64.04 64.61
N VAL A 363 -29.85 -63.96 64.17
CA VAL A 363 -30.22 -63.24 62.95
C VAL A 363 -29.78 -61.78 63.08
N GLY A 364 -29.08 -61.27 62.06
CA GLY A 364 -28.49 -59.94 62.02
C GLY A 364 -27.00 -59.88 62.39
N THR A 365 -26.38 -60.98 62.86
CA THR A 365 -24.93 -61.03 63.09
C THR A 365 -24.18 -60.79 61.77
N ALA A 366 -23.32 -59.76 61.74
CA ALA A 366 -22.50 -59.44 60.57
C ALA A 366 -21.34 -60.41 60.41
N VAL A 367 -21.18 -60.92 59.19
CA VAL A 367 -20.17 -61.92 58.83
C VAL A 367 -19.14 -61.38 57.83
N ALA A 368 -19.51 -60.38 57.03
CA ALA A 368 -18.57 -59.68 56.16
C ALA A 368 -18.98 -58.22 55.94
N LEU A 369 -17.98 -57.36 55.70
CA LEU A 369 -18.17 -56.00 55.20
C LEU A 369 -17.58 -55.90 53.79
N ILE A 370 -18.45 -55.60 52.82
CA ILE A 370 -18.15 -55.58 51.40
C ILE A 370 -18.26 -54.13 50.92
N THR A 371 -17.28 -53.69 50.14
CA THR A 371 -17.32 -52.39 49.44
C THR A 371 -17.37 -52.65 47.96
N VAL A 372 -18.23 -51.92 47.24
CA VAL A 372 -18.35 -52.05 45.79
C VAL A 372 -18.11 -50.70 45.13
N PHE A 373 -17.11 -50.62 44.25
CA PHE A 373 -16.73 -49.37 43.62
C PHE A 373 -16.78 -49.53 42.10
N ASP A 374 -17.23 -48.49 41.42
CA ASP A 374 -17.26 -48.41 39.97
C ASP A 374 -16.73 -47.01 39.63
N ASN A 375 -15.74 -46.96 38.73
CA ASN A 375 -15.03 -45.71 38.42
C ASN A 375 -15.89 -44.78 37.56
N ASP A 376 -16.87 -45.31 36.83
CA ASP A 376 -17.68 -44.52 35.92
C ASP A 376 -18.53 -43.48 36.67
N ALA A 377 -18.96 -42.44 35.95
CA ALA A 377 -19.76 -41.37 36.54
C ALA A 377 -21.29 -41.55 36.39
N GLY A 378 -22.03 -40.70 37.10
CA GLY A 378 -23.47 -40.52 36.89
C GLY A 378 -24.32 -41.78 37.09
N LYS A 379 -24.87 -42.31 35.99
CA LYS A 379 -25.69 -43.54 36.00
C LYS A 379 -24.85 -44.79 35.78
N ASN A 380 -23.69 -44.66 35.14
CA ASN A 380 -22.80 -45.76 34.77
C ASN A 380 -22.17 -46.34 36.04
N GLY A 381 -21.67 -45.50 36.95
CA GLY A 381 -21.13 -45.94 38.23
C GLY A 381 -22.14 -46.35 39.31
N LYS A 382 -23.44 -46.52 38.97
CA LYS A 382 -24.46 -46.95 39.94
C LYS A 382 -24.54 -48.46 40.01
N VAL A 383 -24.05 -49.01 41.12
CA VAL A 383 -24.01 -50.46 41.31
C VAL A 383 -25.19 -50.98 42.13
N ASN A 384 -25.80 -52.07 41.67
CA ASN A 384 -26.80 -52.83 42.41
C ASN A 384 -26.24 -54.21 42.77
N CYS A 385 -26.21 -54.53 44.07
CA CYS A 385 -25.71 -55.81 44.56
C CYS A 385 -26.85 -56.79 44.84
N ALA A 386 -26.63 -58.07 44.55
CA ALA A 386 -27.57 -59.14 44.85
C ALA A 386 -26.82 -60.38 45.35
N ILE A 387 -27.48 -61.16 46.21
CA ILE A 387 -27.01 -62.47 46.65
C ILE A 387 -28.07 -63.54 46.33
N PRO A 388 -27.69 -64.82 46.20
CA PRO A 388 -28.65 -65.90 46.01
C PRO A 388 -29.69 -65.94 47.14
N SER A 389 -30.95 -66.20 46.82
CA SER A 389 -32.05 -66.21 47.81
C SER A 389 -32.13 -67.49 48.66
N GLN A 390 -31.33 -68.51 48.34
CA GLN A 390 -31.40 -69.85 48.95
C GLN A 390 -30.35 -70.08 50.05
N ILE A 391 -29.60 -69.06 50.44
CA ILE A 391 -28.59 -69.13 51.50
C ILE A 391 -29.09 -68.42 52.77
N PRO A 392 -28.70 -68.86 53.98
CA PRO A 392 -29.14 -68.26 55.24
C PRO A 392 -28.45 -66.91 55.54
N PHE A 393 -28.04 -66.17 54.51
CA PHE A 393 -27.41 -64.86 54.62
C PHE A 393 -28.21 -63.81 53.86
N LYS A 394 -28.14 -62.56 54.32
CA LYS A 394 -28.74 -61.40 53.67
C LYS A 394 -27.70 -60.30 53.52
N MET A 395 -27.68 -59.65 52.36
CA MET A 395 -26.91 -58.43 52.16
C MET A 395 -27.76 -57.23 52.61
N GLN A 396 -27.20 -56.41 53.49
CA GLN A 396 -27.82 -55.20 53.99
C GLN A 396 -26.99 -53.97 53.58
N PRO A 397 -27.59 -52.96 52.92
CA PRO A 397 -26.89 -51.71 52.65
C PRO A 397 -26.57 -51.02 53.98
N SER A 398 -25.31 -50.63 54.16
CA SER A 398 -24.86 -49.90 55.33
C SER A 398 -24.83 -48.40 55.05
N TYR A 399 -23.91 -47.95 54.19
CA TYR A 399 -23.76 -46.54 53.81
C TYR A 399 -23.15 -46.43 52.41
N LYS A 400 -23.76 -45.64 51.51
CA LYS A 400 -23.36 -45.51 50.09
C LYS A 400 -23.08 -46.88 49.45
N ASN A 401 -21.81 -47.16 49.16
CA ASN A 401 -21.30 -48.32 48.45
C ASN A 401 -20.82 -49.45 49.38
N TYR A 402 -21.12 -49.33 50.68
CA TYR A 402 -20.80 -50.35 51.69
C TYR A 402 -22.00 -51.23 51.99
N TYR A 403 -21.77 -52.54 51.98
CA TYR A 403 -22.74 -53.59 52.22
C TYR A 403 -22.26 -54.53 53.31
N SER A 404 -23.13 -54.83 54.28
CA SER A 404 -22.88 -55.83 55.31
C SER A 404 -23.56 -57.14 54.93
N LEU A 405 -22.81 -58.23 54.90
CA LEU A 405 -23.38 -59.58 54.83
C LEU A 405 -23.72 -60.01 56.26
N VAL A 406 -24.98 -60.37 56.51
CA VAL A 406 -25.47 -60.75 57.84
C VAL A 406 -26.19 -62.10 57.81
N VAL A 407 -26.20 -62.80 58.94
CA VAL A 407 -27.02 -64.01 59.13
C VAL A 407 -28.51 -63.64 59.04
N SER A 408 -29.28 -64.40 58.27
CA SER A 408 -30.71 -64.13 58.01
C SER A 408 -31.65 -65.26 58.40
N GLY A 409 -31.11 -66.45 58.70
CA GLY A 409 -31.85 -67.62 59.16
C GLY A 409 -31.00 -68.51 60.06
N PRO A 410 -31.56 -69.61 60.59
CA PRO A 410 -30.81 -70.54 61.42
C PRO A 410 -29.68 -71.19 60.61
N LEU A 411 -28.52 -71.34 61.24
CA LEU A 411 -27.39 -72.08 60.70
C LEU A 411 -27.38 -73.47 61.32
N ASP A 412 -27.15 -74.48 60.51
CA ASP A 412 -27.05 -75.88 60.95
C ASP A 412 -25.81 -76.49 60.31
N ARG A 413 -24.79 -76.74 61.13
CA ARG A 413 -23.48 -77.21 60.66
C ARG A 413 -23.57 -78.63 60.12
N GLU A 414 -24.42 -79.48 60.69
CA GLU A 414 -24.63 -80.86 60.26
C GLU A 414 -25.30 -80.92 58.88
N SER A 415 -26.19 -79.97 58.58
CA SER A 415 -26.82 -79.85 57.26
C SER A 415 -25.91 -79.20 56.22
N THR A 416 -25.23 -78.12 56.58
CA THR A 416 -24.31 -77.40 55.68
C THR A 416 -23.14 -76.86 56.47
N SER A 417 -22.01 -77.56 56.38
CA SER A 417 -20.79 -77.26 57.15
C SER A 417 -19.96 -76.10 56.57
N GLN A 418 -20.20 -75.71 55.32
CA GLN A 418 -19.53 -74.61 54.62
C GLN A 418 -20.47 -73.95 53.61
N TYR A 419 -20.42 -72.62 53.53
CA TYR A 419 -21.08 -71.81 52.52
C TYR A 419 -20.02 -71.18 51.61
N ASN A 420 -20.15 -71.39 50.31
CA ASN A 420 -19.24 -70.87 49.28
C ASN A 420 -19.86 -69.69 48.53
#